data_AF-A0A1F2EYG6-F1
#
_entry.id   AF-A0A1F2EYG6-F1
#
_cell.length_a   1.000
_cell.length_b   1.000
_cell.length_c   1.000
_cell.angle_alpha   90.00
_cell.angle_beta   90.00
_cell.angle_gamma   90.00
#
_symmetry.space_group_name_H-M   'P 1'
#
loop_
_entity.id
_entity.type
_entity.pdbx_description
1 polymer ?
#
loop_
_entity_poly.entity_id
_entity_poly.type
_entity_poly.pdbx_seq_one_letter_code
_entity_poly.pdbx_strand_id
1 'polypeptide(L)'
;MFVVTYALRALPLLLVRGELRNRRLRTFLEFTPYAVLTAMTLPAVVHATANWYSGAAGMAAAVLLAWRGMSLMPVAMGAVATVWVVEMAAGLL
;
A
#
# COMPACT_ATOMS: atom_id res chain seq x y z
N MET A 1 -22.09 -19.93 -18.10
CA MET A 1 -21.24 -18.93 -17.41
C MET A 1 -20.18 -19.58 -16.51
N PHE A 2 -20.52 -20.55 -15.66
CA PHE A 2 -19.59 -21.17 -14.70
C PHE A 2 -18.32 -21.80 -15.32
N VAL A 3 -18.45 -22.53 -16.43
CA VAL A 3 -17.34 -23.28 -17.06
C VAL A 3 -16.26 -22.36 -17.61
N VAL A 4 -16.62 -21.25 -18.26
CA VAL A 4 -15.66 -20.32 -18.87
C VAL A 4 -14.87 -19.57 -17.79
N THR A 5 -15.54 -19.16 -16.71
CA THR A 5 -14.90 -18.43 -15.61
C THR A 5 -13.95 -19.33 -14.82
N TYR A 6 -14.32 -20.60 -14.62
CA TYR A 6 -13.43 -21.56 -13.97
C TYR A 6 -12.27 -21.94 -14.85
N ALA A 7 -12.50 -22.17 -16.14
CA ALA A 7 -11.45 -22.48 -17.10
C ALA A 7 -10.40 -21.36 -17.13
N LEU A 8 -10.78 -20.09 -17.30
CA LEU A 8 -9.83 -18.97 -17.39
C LEU A 8 -9.09 -18.65 -16.07
N ARG A 9 -9.64 -18.98 -14.89
CA ARG A 9 -8.94 -18.83 -13.59
C ARG A 9 -8.09 -20.03 -13.23
N ALA A 10 -8.55 -21.23 -13.58
CA ALA A 10 -7.81 -22.46 -13.36
C ALA A 10 -6.66 -22.64 -14.37
N LEU A 11 -6.79 -22.13 -15.61
CA LEU A 11 -5.76 -22.17 -16.63
C LEU A 11 -4.43 -21.56 -16.17
N PRO A 12 -4.38 -20.31 -15.65
CA PRO A 12 -3.13 -19.74 -15.14
C PRO A 12 -2.63 -20.51 -13.91
N LEU A 13 -3.53 -21.00 -13.04
CA LEU A 13 -3.16 -21.82 -11.88
C LEU A 13 -2.68 -23.22 -12.23
N LEU A 14 -2.95 -23.73 -13.43
CA LEU A 14 -2.50 -25.03 -13.95
C LEU A 14 -1.23 -24.90 -14.79
N LEU A 15 -1.12 -23.83 -15.60
CA LEU A 15 0.03 -23.56 -16.46
C LEU A 15 1.23 -23.00 -15.70
N VAL A 16 0.99 -22.28 -14.59
CA VAL A 16 2.01 -21.71 -13.69
C VAL A 16 2.24 -22.62 -12.47
N ARG A 17 2.08 -23.94 -12.62
CA ARG A 17 2.46 -24.94 -11.58
C ARG A 17 3.91 -25.38 -11.71
N GLY A 18 4.84 -24.43 -11.69
CA GLY A 18 6.26 -24.74 -11.68
C GLY A 18 7.03 -23.69 -10.90
N GLU A 19 7.98 -24.14 -10.08
CA GLU A 19 8.98 -23.26 -9.50
C GLU A 19 9.59 -22.43 -10.65
N LEU A 20 9.55 -21.10 -10.53
CA LEU A 20 10.20 -20.20 -11.46
C LEU A 20 11.72 -20.47 -11.39
N ARG A 21 12.18 -21.38 -12.27
CA ARG A 21 13.57 -21.88 -12.30
C ARG A 21 14.58 -20.76 -12.56
N ASN A 22 14.13 -19.68 -13.18
CA ASN A 22 14.91 -18.45 -13.33
C ASN A 22 14.73 -17.54 -12.12
N ARG A 23 15.82 -17.36 -11.35
CA ARG A 23 15.90 -16.45 -10.20
C ARG A 23 15.44 -15.02 -10.52
N ARG A 24 15.72 -14.51 -11.73
CA ARG A 24 15.31 -13.17 -12.16
C ARG A 24 13.78 -13.01 -12.24
N LEU A 25 13.08 -13.99 -12.83
CA LEU A 25 11.62 -13.94 -12.91
C LEU A 25 10.99 -14.11 -11.52
N ARG A 26 11.51 -15.03 -10.69
CA ARG A 26 11.00 -15.20 -9.33
C ARG A 26 11.08 -13.91 -8.52
N THR A 27 12.26 -13.30 -8.48
CA THR A 27 12.47 -12.03 -7.77
C THR A 27 11.62 -10.90 -8.35
N PHE A 28 11.49 -10.82 -9.68
CA PHE A 28 10.63 -9.82 -10.31
C PHE A 28 9.16 -9.99 -9.92
N LEU A 29 8.59 -11.20 -10.04
CA LEU A 29 7.20 -11.46 -9.68
C LEU A 29 6.93 -11.30 -8.18
N GLU A 30 7.93 -11.54 -7.33
CA GLU A 30 7.80 -11.40 -5.88
C GLU A 30 7.80 -9.91 -5.46
N PHE A 31 8.62 -9.06 -6.09
CA PHE A 31 8.66 -7.62 -5.78
C PHE A 31 7.61 -6.76 -6.52
N THR A 32 7.11 -7.22 -7.67
CA THR A 32 6.13 -6.45 -8.47
C THR A 32 4.86 -6.11 -7.68
N PRO A 33 4.19 -7.05 -6.97
CA PRO A 33 3.00 -6.75 -6.19
C PRO A 33 3.23 -5.70 -5.12
N TYR A 34 4.36 -5.76 -4.40
CA TYR A 34 4.69 -4.78 -3.36
C TYR A 34 4.96 -3.39 -3.93
N ALA A 35 5.64 -3.32 -5.08
CA ALA A 35 5.86 -2.06 -5.79
C ALA A 35 4.53 -1.45 -6.26
N VAL A 36 3.65 -2.28 -6.83
CA VAL A 36 2.32 -1.84 -7.29
C VAL A 36 1.45 -1.39 -6.12
N LEU A 37 1.41 -2.14 -5.01
CA LEU A 37 0.67 -1.74 -3.79
C LEU A 37 1.13 -0.37 -3.29
N THR A 38 2.44 -0.16 -3.20
CA THR A 38 3.03 1.12 -2.79
C THR A 38 2.70 2.24 -3.77
N ALA A 39 2.75 1.97 -5.09
CA ALA A 39 2.40 2.94 -6.12
C ALA A 39 0.91 3.31 -6.11
N MET A 40 0.03 2.44 -5.61
CA MET A 40 -1.40 2.76 -5.42
C MET A 40 -1.66 3.53 -4.12
N THR A 41 -0.95 3.21 -3.03
CA THR A 41 -1.19 3.81 -1.71
C THR A 41 -0.50 5.16 -1.52
N LEU A 42 0.75 5.32 -1.98
CA LEU A 42 1.50 6.58 -1.87
C LEU A 42 0.72 7.79 -2.41
N PRO A 43 0.21 7.79 -3.67
CA PRO A 43 -0.51 8.95 -4.19
C PRO A 43 -1.85 9.14 -3.48
N ALA A 44 -2.53 8.05 -3.09
CA ALA A 44 -3.80 8.13 -2.38
C ALA A 44 -3.65 8.83 -1.02
N VAL A 45 -2.59 8.54 -0.27
CA VAL A 45 -2.32 9.18 1.04
C VAL A 45 -2.00 10.66 0.88
N VAL A 46 -1.27 11.04 -0.16
CA VAL A 46 -0.88 12.44 -0.36
C VAL A 46 -2.04 13.29 -0.91
N HIS A 47 -2.90 12.72 -1.75
CA HIS A 47 -4.07 13.41 -2.29
C HIS A 47 -5.32 13.32 -1.41
N ALA A 48 -5.32 12.49 -0.35
CA ALA A 48 -6.45 12.41 0.58
C ALA A 48 -6.65 13.71 1.39
N THR A 49 -5.63 14.56 1.51
CA THR A 49 -5.66 15.81 2.28
C THR A 49 -5.68 17.04 1.37
N ALA A 50 -6.39 18.10 1.77
CA ALA A 50 -6.53 19.32 0.98
C ALA A 50 -5.22 20.07 0.72
N ASN A 51 -4.20 19.83 1.55
CA ASN A 51 -2.89 20.47 1.46
C ASN A 51 -1.78 19.40 1.38
N TRP A 52 -0.92 19.47 0.35
CA TRP A 52 0.16 18.50 0.09
C TRP A 52 1.10 18.30 1.28
N TYR A 53 1.31 19.36 2.07
CA TYR A 53 2.13 19.33 3.30
C TYR A 53 1.54 18.45 4.41
N SER A 54 0.20 18.37 4.52
CA SER A 54 -0.48 17.55 5.53
C SER A 54 -0.30 16.05 5.24
N GLY A 55 -0.50 15.66 3.98
CA GLY A 55 -0.30 14.28 3.52
C GLY A 55 1.15 13.81 3.70
N ALA A 56 2.13 14.66 3.42
CA ALA A 56 3.55 14.36 3.65
C ALA A 56 3.88 14.20 5.15
N ALA A 57 3.33 15.08 6.01
CA ALA A 57 3.51 14.99 7.46
C ALA A 57 2.86 13.73 8.06
N GLY A 58 1.65 13.38 7.59
CA GLY A 58 0.96 12.15 7.98
C GLY A 58 1.71 10.89 7.58
N MET A 59 2.25 10.86 6.36
CA MET A 59 3.07 9.75 5.87
C MET A 59 4.37 9.60 6.69
N ALA A 60 5.05 10.71 6.99
CA ALA A 60 6.25 10.69 7.84
C ALA A 60 5.96 10.17 9.26
N ALA A 61 4.85 10.64 9.88
CA ALA A 61 4.42 10.17 11.18
C ALA A 61 4.07 8.67 11.18
N ALA A 62 3.37 8.19 10.14
CA ALA A 62 3.02 6.79 9.97
C ALA A 62 4.28 5.90 9.86
N VAL A 63 5.29 6.33 9.10
CA VAL A 63 6.58 5.62 8.97
C VAL A 63 7.32 5.57 10.31
N LEU A 64 7.35 6.69 11.05
CA LEU A 64 8.01 6.79 12.35
C LEU A 64 7.36 5.89 13.41
N LEU A 65 6.02 5.81 13.43
CA LEU A 65 5.29 4.91 14.33
C LEU A 65 5.45 3.44 13.90
N ALA A 66 5.42 3.15 12.60
CA ALA A 66 5.60 1.80 12.08
C ALA A 66 6.98 1.21 12.41
N TRP A 67 8.03 2.05 12.42
CA TRP A 67 9.38 1.62 12.84
C TRP A 67 9.49 1.18 14.30
N ARG A 68 8.56 1.58 15.18
CA ARG A 68 8.51 1.07 16.56
C ARG A 68 7.90 -0.33 16.68
N GLY A 69 7.54 -0.99 15.58
CA GLY A 69 6.95 -2.33 15.58
C GLY A 69 5.56 -2.40 16.21
N MET A 70 4.85 -1.27 16.23
CA MET A 70 3.50 -1.18 16.80
C MET A 70 2.48 -1.90 15.92
N SER A 71 1.40 -2.40 16.54
CA SER A 71 0.31 -3.05 15.81
C SER A 71 -0.34 -2.09 14.80
N LEU A 72 -0.94 -2.64 13.74
CA LEU A 72 -1.48 -1.84 12.62
C LEU A 72 -2.47 -0.76 13.08
N MET A 73 -3.26 -1.08 14.12
CA MET A 73 -4.32 -0.23 14.64
C MET A 73 -3.82 1.07 15.30
N PRO A 74 -2.89 1.05 16.27
CA PRO A 74 -2.33 2.28 16.83
C PRO A 74 -1.51 3.09 15.83
N VAL A 75 -0.86 2.46 14.84
CA VAL A 75 -0.17 3.19 13.74
C VAL A 75 -1.19 3.99 12.92
N ALA A 76 -2.31 3.36 12.55
CA ALA A 76 -3.37 4.02 11.79
C ALA A 76 -4.01 5.16 12.58
N MET A 77 -4.37 4.93 13.86
CA MET A 77 -4.95 5.99 14.70
C MET A 77 -3.97 7.14 14.94
N GLY A 78 -2.68 6.85 15.14
CA GLY A 78 -1.64 7.87 15.28
C GLY A 78 -1.49 8.72 14.02
N ALA A 79 -1.47 8.07 12.84
CA ALA A 79 -1.38 8.78 11.56
C ALA A 79 -2.62 9.64 11.27
N VAL A 80 -3.82 9.16 11.58
CA VAL A 80 -5.05 9.96 11.41
C VAL A 80 -5.07 11.14 12.38
N ALA A 81 -4.66 10.94 13.63
CA ALA A 81 -4.58 12.02 14.62
C ALA A 81 -3.55 13.08 14.22
N THR A 82 -2.38 12.69 13.70
CA THR A 82 -1.37 13.65 13.25
C THR A 82 -1.82 14.42 12.02
N VAL A 83 -2.43 13.76 11.02
CA VAL A 83 -3.03 14.44 9.86
C VAL A 83 -4.11 15.43 10.31
N TRP A 84 -4.98 15.04 11.24
CA TRP A 84 -6.04 15.90 11.75
C TRP A 84 -5.50 17.15 12.46
N VAL A 85 -4.48 17.00 13.31
CA VAL A 85 -3.83 18.14 13.99
C VAL A 85 -3.13 19.06 12.99
N VAL A 86 -2.41 18.50 12.01
CA VAL A 86 -1.69 19.27 10.99
C VAL A 86 -2.65 20.00 10.04
N GLU A 87 -3.73 19.34 9.63
CA GLU A 87 -4.74 19.95 8.77
C GLU A 87 -5.51 21.07 9.49
N MET A 88 -5.83 20.87 10.77
CA MET A 88 -6.47 21.92 11.58
C MET A 88 -5.54 23.12 11.82
N ALA A 89 -4.23 22.89 12.01
CA ALA A 89 -3.23 23.95 12.11
C ALA A 89 -2.99 24.67 10.77
N ALA A 90 -3.04 23.94 9.64
CA ALA A 90 -2.87 24.49 8.30
C ALA A 90 -4.13 25.23 7.79
N GLY A 91 -5.33 24.85 8.22
CA GLY A 91 -6.58 25.56 7.89
C GLY A 91 -6.86 26.81 8.74
N LEU A 92 -6.05 27.04 9.79
CA LEU A 92 -6.05 28.26 10.61
C LEU A 92 -5.12 29.37 10.06
N LEU A 93 -4.34 29.07 9.03
CA LEU A 93 -3.38 29.95 8.34
C LEU A 93 -3.91 30.31 6.94
#